data_AF-A0A349Z9N4-F1
#
_entry.id   AF-A0A349Z9N4-F1
#
_cell.length_a   1.000
_cell.length_b   1.000
_cell.length_c   1.000
_cell.angle_alpha   90.00
_cell.angle_beta   90.00
_cell.angle_gamma   90.00
#
_symmetry.space_group_name_H-M   'P 1'
#
loop_
_entity.id
_entity.type
_entity.pdbx_description
1 polymer ?
#
loop_
_entity_poly.entity_id
_entity_poly.type
_entity_poly.pdbx_seq_one_letter_code
_entity_poly.pdbx_strand_id
1 'polypeptide(L)'
;FTCLEAQLSMPTSTNRLTVQILCAIEVKVMGSRIYKAHAAAGISALPNYYPASRSLHLTDTRVDFIHLLNDQYSLVKDTQFIIDKLLPLPLSGLGSLLGQPLRSALSLVSAGSTDQALDYLKLYLHGNTQRILDYHKPRLAKELLARLDERALEYTMDDNHWREFLFARYGKRVTVEENQLRFFFTEQP
;
A
#
# COMPACT_ATOMS: atom_id res chain seq x y z
N PHE A 1 -5.93 -3.28 5.21
CA PHE A 1 -5.58 -1.97 4.63
C PHE A 1 -6.88 -1.36 4.15
N THR A 2 -7.14 -0.11 4.52
CA THR A 2 -8.40 0.57 4.19
C THR A 2 -8.07 1.97 3.68
N CYS A 3 -8.55 2.32 2.48
CA CYS A 3 -8.46 3.68 1.95
C CYS A 3 -9.41 4.58 2.76
N LEU A 4 -8.90 5.69 3.28
CA LEU A 4 -9.67 6.69 4.02
C LEU A 4 -9.99 7.89 3.13
N GLU A 5 -8.98 8.36 2.41
CA GLU A 5 -9.08 9.51 1.51
C GLU A 5 -8.11 9.30 0.35
N ALA A 6 -8.49 9.82 -0.83
CA ALA A 6 -7.64 9.79 -2.01
C ALA A 6 -7.74 11.13 -2.74
N GLN A 7 -6.60 11.67 -3.14
CA GLN A 7 -6.49 12.90 -3.90
C GLN A 7 -5.79 12.62 -5.22
N LEU A 8 -6.48 12.89 -6.33
CA LEU A 8 -5.90 12.88 -7.66
C LEU A 8 -5.20 14.21 -7.93
N SER A 9 -4.00 14.14 -8.50
CA SER A 9 -3.24 15.28 -8.97
C SER A 9 -2.60 15.01 -10.33
N MET A 10 -2.32 16.09 -11.03
CA MET A 10 -1.69 16.13 -12.34
C MET A 10 -0.44 17.00 -12.17
N PRO A 11 0.73 16.46 -11.80
CA PRO A 11 1.91 17.28 -11.53
C PRO A 11 2.47 17.92 -12.81
N THR A 12 3.00 19.14 -12.70
CA THR A 12 3.68 19.82 -13.82
C THR A 12 5.01 19.20 -14.22
N SER A 13 5.63 18.41 -13.33
CA SER A 13 6.95 17.83 -13.53
C SER A 13 6.96 16.51 -14.30
N THR A 14 5.79 15.88 -14.52
CA THR A 14 5.71 14.54 -15.10
C THR A 14 4.45 14.38 -15.93
N ASN A 15 4.52 13.60 -17.02
CA ASN A 15 3.36 13.16 -17.81
C ASN A 15 2.59 12.01 -17.12
N ARG A 16 2.45 12.00 -15.79
CA ARG A 16 1.79 10.91 -15.06
C ARG A 16 0.67 11.47 -14.22
N LEU A 17 -0.46 10.80 -14.22
CA LEU A 17 -1.49 11.04 -13.21
C LEU A 17 -0.97 10.46 -11.90
N THR A 18 -1.09 11.21 -10.81
CA THR A 18 -0.66 10.79 -9.49
C THR A 18 -1.86 10.77 -8.55
N VAL A 19 -1.99 9.74 -7.75
CA VAL A 19 -2.99 9.63 -6.69
C VAL A 19 -2.25 9.47 -5.38
N GLN A 20 -2.52 10.37 -4.45
CA GLN A 20 -2.08 10.25 -3.07
C GLN A 20 -3.22 9.70 -2.24
N ILE A 21 -2.95 8.65 -1.47
CA ILE A 21 -3.97 7.91 -0.73
C ILE A 21 -3.58 7.91 0.74
N LEU A 22 -4.48 8.43 1.58
CA LEU A 22 -4.43 8.27 3.03
C LEU A 22 -5.13 6.96 3.42
N CYS A 23 -4.43 6.13 4.18
CA CYS A 23 -4.85 4.76 4.43
C CYS A 23 -4.71 4.39 5.90
N ALA A 24 -5.64 3.58 6.41
CA ALA A 24 -5.51 2.89 7.67
C ALA A 24 -4.89 1.50 7.46
N ILE A 25 -3.82 1.23 8.20
CA ILE A 25 -3.17 -0.08 8.29
C ILE A 25 -3.56 -0.69 9.62
N GLU A 26 -4.03 -1.94 9.55
CA GLU A 26 -4.28 -2.76 10.71
C GLU A 26 -3.55 -4.08 10.54
N VAL A 27 -2.73 -4.45 11.52
CA VAL A 27 -2.08 -5.76 11.57
C VAL A 27 -2.69 -6.56 12.71
N LYS A 28 -3.17 -7.75 12.33
CA LYS A 28 -3.71 -8.76 13.24
C LYS A 28 -2.79 -9.98 13.25
N VAL A 29 -2.56 -10.54 14.42
CA VAL A 29 -1.90 -11.83 14.62
C VAL A 29 -2.87 -12.74 15.36
N MET A 30 -3.15 -13.92 14.82
CA MET A 30 -4.06 -14.92 15.42
C MET A 30 -5.41 -14.31 15.87
N GLY A 31 -6.03 -13.56 14.96
CA GLY A 31 -7.31 -12.87 15.17
C GLY A 31 -7.26 -11.64 16.08
N SER A 32 -6.14 -11.38 16.74
CA SER A 32 -5.97 -10.25 17.66
C SER A 32 -5.27 -9.09 16.99
N ARG A 33 -5.85 -7.89 17.10
CA ARG A 33 -5.24 -6.65 16.61
C ARG A 33 -4.05 -6.30 17.51
N ILE A 34 -2.88 -6.17 16.89
CA ILE A 34 -1.63 -5.83 17.59
C ILE A 34 -1.10 -4.45 17.19
N TYR A 35 -1.46 -3.98 15.99
CA TYR A 35 -0.91 -2.74 15.46
C TYR A 35 -1.94 -2.03 14.58
N LYS A 36 -2.03 -0.72 14.77
CA LYS A 36 -2.82 0.21 13.95
C LYS A 36 -1.96 1.42 13.64
N ALA A 37 -1.98 1.86 12.39
CA ALA A 37 -1.33 3.11 11.98
C ALA A 37 -2.03 3.70 10.76
N HIS A 38 -1.71 4.97 10.48
CA HIS A 38 -2.05 5.59 9.21
C HIS A 38 -0.82 5.64 8.31
N ALA A 39 -1.03 5.49 7.01
CA ALA A 39 0.00 5.57 6.00
C ALA A 39 -0.47 6.38 4.81
N ALA A 40 0.43 7.15 4.22
CA ALA A 40 0.27 7.76 2.92
C ALA A 40 0.91 6.86 1.86
N ALA A 41 0.19 6.59 0.77
CA ALA A 41 0.71 5.90 -0.40
C ALA A 41 0.57 6.80 -1.62
N GLY A 42 1.61 6.86 -2.45
CA GLY A 42 1.59 7.52 -3.74
C GLY A 42 1.55 6.48 -4.85
N ILE A 43 0.62 6.62 -5.78
CA ILE A 43 0.51 5.79 -6.97
C ILE A 43 0.52 6.71 -8.17
N SER A 44 1.12 6.27 -9.27
CA SER A 44 1.00 7.00 -10.53
C SER A 44 0.82 6.08 -11.73
N ALA A 45 0.20 6.61 -12.78
CA ALA A 45 -0.01 5.92 -14.05
C ALA A 45 0.15 6.86 -15.27
N LEU A 46 0.47 6.29 -16.42
CA LEU A 46 0.54 6.99 -17.70
C LEU A 46 -0.82 6.97 -18.39
N PRO A 47 -1.39 8.13 -18.76
CA PRO A 47 -2.56 8.16 -19.62
C PRO A 47 -2.16 7.89 -21.07
N ASN A 48 -2.76 6.87 -21.67
CA ASN A 48 -2.55 6.54 -23.08
C ASN A 48 -3.89 6.45 -23.80
N TYR A 49 -4.03 7.21 -24.89
CA TYR A 49 -5.20 7.15 -25.73
C TYR A 49 -5.01 6.15 -26.86
N TYR A 50 -6.01 5.31 -27.08
CA TYR A 50 -6.03 4.28 -28.12
C TYR A 50 -7.09 4.64 -29.16
N PRO A 51 -6.70 5.20 -30.33
CA PRO A 51 -7.66 5.63 -31.35
C PRO A 51 -8.54 4.51 -31.89
N ALA A 52 -8.02 3.28 -31.94
CA ALA A 52 -8.75 2.11 -32.45
C ALA A 52 -9.98 1.77 -31.60
N SER A 53 -9.84 1.85 -30.27
CA SER A 53 -10.92 1.59 -29.30
C SER A 53 -11.61 2.86 -28.81
N ARG A 54 -11.14 4.04 -29.22
CA ARG A 54 -11.63 5.36 -28.78
C ARG A 54 -11.64 5.49 -27.25
N SER A 55 -10.62 4.93 -26.61
CA SER A 55 -10.56 4.82 -25.16
C SER A 55 -9.23 5.35 -24.61
N LEU A 56 -9.31 5.97 -23.44
CA LEU A 56 -8.19 6.36 -22.61
C LEU A 56 -7.92 5.25 -21.59
N HIS A 57 -6.71 4.71 -21.58
CA HIS A 57 -6.29 3.72 -20.59
C HIS A 57 -5.21 4.30 -19.69
N LEU A 58 -5.24 3.95 -18.42
CA LEU A 58 -4.13 4.18 -17.51
C LEU A 58 -3.23 2.94 -17.53
N THR A 59 -2.00 3.14 -17.96
CA THR A 59 -1.01 2.07 -18.10
C THR A 59 0.24 2.37 -17.27
N ASP A 60 1.15 1.39 -17.16
CA ASP A 60 2.39 1.54 -16.39
C ASP A 60 2.12 1.93 -14.92
N THR A 61 1.03 1.43 -14.33
CA THR A 61 0.66 1.77 -12.96
C THR A 61 1.75 1.32 -11.99
N ARG A 62 2.18 2.21 -11.09
CA ARG A 62 3.23 1.92 -10.09
C ARG A 62 2.97 2.62 -8.78
N VAL A 63 3.46 2.02 -7.71
CA VAL A 63 3.51 2.62 -6.37
C VAL A 63 4.82 3.40 -6.25
N ASP A 64 4.73 4.72 -6.11
CA ASP A 64 5.89 5.61 -6.00
C ASP A 64 6.46 5.61 -4.58
N PHE A 65 5.58 5.63 -3.57
CA PHE A 65 5.99 5.61 -2.17
C PHE A 65 4.90 5.04 -1.25
N ILE A 66 5.34 4.58 -0.08
CA ILE A 66 4.48 4.27 1.08
C ILE A 66 5.20 4.77 2.33
N HIS A 67 4.59 5.70 3.04
CA HIS A 67 5.11 6.30 4.28
C HIS A 67 4.11 6.16 5.41
N LEU A 68 4.59 5.85 6.62
CA LEU A 68 3.77 5.98 7.81
C LEU A 68 3.57 7.45 8.12
N LEU A 69 2.32 7.82 8.42
CA LEU A 69 2.02 9.11 9.02
C LEU A 69 2.11 8.95 10.53
N ASN A 70 2.71 9.94 11.17
CA ASN A 70 3.11 9.89 12.57
C ASN A 70 1.88 10.06 13.48
N ASP A 71 0.99 9.07 13.45
CA ASP A 71 -0.15 8.99 14.34
C ASP A 71 0.22 8.16 15.55
N GLN A 72 -0.21 8.63 16.72
CA GLN A 72 0.17 8.06 18.01
C GLN A 72 0.10 6.53 17.98
N TYR A 73 1.25 5.92 18.22
CA TYR A 73 1.45 4.48 18.32
C TYR A 73 0.53 3.89 19.38
N SER A 74 -0.71 3.55 19.03
CA SER A 74 -1.53 2.73 19.90
C SER A 74 -1.09 1.29 19.67
N LEU A 75 0.00 0.90 20.35
CA LEU A 75 0.22 -0.52 20.67
C LEU A 75 -1.02 -0.93 21.44
N VAL A 76 -1.96 -1.59 20.75
CA VAL A 76 -3.28 -1.87 21.32
C VAL A 76 -3.13 -2.84 22.50
N LYS A 77 -2.00 -3.57 22.59
CA LYS A 77 -1.72 -4.56 23.63
C LYS A 77 -0.24 -4.63 24.00
N ASP A 78 -0.01 -4.94 25.27
CA ASP A 78 1.31 -5.12 25.88
C ASP A 78 2.12 -6.21 25.16
N THR A 79 3.44 -6.04 25.08
CA THR A 79 4.35 -6.97 24.38
C THR A 79 4.20 -8.42 24.87
N GLN A 80 3.86 -8.59 26.15
CA GLN A 80 3.54 -9.88 26.78
C GLN A 80 2.39 -10.62 26.09
N PHE A 81 1.36 -9.90 25.62
CA PHE A 81 0.22 -10.48 24.90
C PHE A 81 0.63 -11.15 23.58
N ILE A 82 1.59 -10.58 22.86
CA ILE A 82 2.07 -11.16 21.59
C ILE A 82 2.91 -12.39 21.86
N ILE A 83 3.76 -12.34 22.90
CA ILE A 83 4.54 -13.48 23.35
C ILE A 83 3.61 -14.65 23.72
N ASP A 84 2.59 -14.41 24.54
CA ASP A 84 1.62 -15.45 24.94
C ASP A 84 0.83 -16.05 23.77
N LYS A 85 0.60 -15.28 22.70
CA LYS A 85 -0.11 -15.72 21.50
C LYS A 85 0.75 -16.49 20.51
N LEU A 86 2.05 -16.19 20.46
CA LEU A 86 3.00 -16.81 19.52
C LEU A 86 3.71 -18.02 20.12
N LEU A 87 3.75 -18.14 21.45
CA LEU A 87 4.31 -19.28 22.15
C LEU A 87 3.23 -20.35 22.40
N PRO A 88 3.47 -21.62 22.03
CA PRO A 88 2.46 -22.68 22.14
C PRO A 88 2.21 -23.20 23.57
N LEU A 89 2.66 -22.54 24.64
CA LEU A 89 2.53 -23.03 26.02
C LEU A 89 2.19 -21.90 27.01
N PRO A 90 1.34 -22.17 28.04
CA PRO A 90 1.06 -21.20 29.08
C PRO A 90 2.32 -20.97 29.91
N LEU A 91 2.81 -19.73 29.92
CA LEU A 91 4.00 -19.29 30.67
C LEU A 91 3.78 -19.21 32.18
N SER A 92 2.83 -19.95 32.74
CA SER A 92 2.54 -20.00 34.18
C SER A 92 3.69 -20.58 35.03
N GLY A 93 4.78 -21.05 34.41
CA GLY A 93 5.96 -21.61 35.08
C GLY A 93 7.26 -20.81 34.95
N LEU A 94 7.30 -19.67 34.26
CA LEU A 94 8.56 -18.95 33.95
C LEU A 94 8.76 -17.65 34.75
N GLY A 95 8.17 -17.55 35.95
CA GLY A 95 8.47 -16.46 36.89
C GLY A 95 9.96 -16.33 37.27
N SER A 96 10.80 -17.33 36.95
CA SER A 96 12.24 -17.33 37.20
C SER A 96 13.12 -16.89 36.01
N LEU A 97 12.57 -16.64 34.82
CA LEU A 97 13.36 -16.28 33.62
C LEU A 97 13.41 -14.78 33.30
N LEU A 98 12.76 -13.94 34.09
CA LEU A 98 12.81 -12.47 33.95
C LEU A 98 14.22 -11.87 34.18
N GLY A 99 15.19 -12.68 34.61
CA GLY A 99 16.60 -12.30 34.76
C GLY A 99 17.55 -12.82 33.68
N GLN A 100 17.09 -13.58 32.67
CA GLN A 100 17.97 -14.13 31.63
C GLN A 100 17.77 -13.47 30.25
N PRO A 101 18.81 -13.41 29.40
CA PRO A 101 18.71 -12.78 28.09
C PRO A 101 17.64 -13.49 27.26
N LEU A 102 16.67 -12.72 26.75
CA LEU A 102 15.57 -13.17 25.87
C LEU A 102 16.04 -14.05 24.68
N ARG A 103 17.32 -14.00 24.31
CA ARG A 103 17.93 -14.86 23.29
C ARG A 103 17.84 -16.36 23.61
N SER A 104 17.93 -16.76 24.88
CA SER A 104 17.94 -18.18 25.28
C SER A 104 16.55 -18.82 25.26
N ALA A 105 15.49 -18.05 25.55
CA ALA A 105 14.11 -18.53 25.49
C ALA A 105 13.62 -18.71 24.05
N LEU A 106 14.09 -17.87 23.12
CA LEU A 106 13.73 -17.95 21.70
C LEU A 106 14.30 -19.20 20.99
N SER A 107 15.42 -19.76 21.46
CA SER A 107 16.01 -20.97 20.85
C SER A 107 15.32 -22.27 21.27
N LEU A 108 14.56 -22.27 22.37
CA LEU A 108 13.83 -23.44 22.87
C LEU A 108 12.42 -23.55 22.25
N VAL A 109 11.89 -22.46 21.70
CA VAL A 109 10.54 -22.36 21.13
C VAL A 109 10.50 -22.70 19.64
N SER A 110 11.62 -22.59 18.93
CA SER A 110 11.72 -22.87 17.49
C SER A 110 11.41 -24.33 17.12
N ALA A 111 11.24 -25.23 18.10
CA ALA A 111 10.85 -26.62 17.89
C ALA A 111 9.37 -26.82 17.49
N GLY A 112 8.53 -25.77 17.52
CA GLY A 112 7.09 -25.90 17.19
C GLY A 112 6.38 -24.66 16.60
N SER A 113 6.99 -23.47 16.63
CA SER A 113 6.44 -22.28 15.93
C SER A 113 7.20 -22.05 14.63
N THR A 114 6.50 -21.67 13.55
CA THR A 114 7.13 -21.29 12.28
C THR A 114 8.14 -20.14 12.47
N ASP A 115 9.35 -20.26 11.93
CA ASP A 115 10.43 -19.27 12.03
C ASP A 115 9.98 -17.83 11.72
N GLN A 116 9.01 -17.68 10.81
CA GLN A 116 8.38 -16.40 10.46
C GLN A 116 7.72 -15.69 11.65
N ALA A 117 7.11 -16.42 12.58
CA ALA A 117 6.47 -15.85 13.76
C ALA A 117 7.52 -15.30 14.75
N LEU A 118 8.63 -16.03 14.92
CA LEU A 118 9.75 -15.61 15.77
C LEU A 118 10.46 -14.40 15.19
N ASP A 119 10.67 -14.37 13.87
CA ASP A 119 11.31 -13.23 13.21
C ASP A 119 10.42 -11.98 13.25
N TYR A 120 9.10 -12.14 13.12
CA TYR A 120 8.16 -11.05 13.30
C TYR A 120 8.15 -10.52 14.73
N LEU A 121 8.21 -11.41 15.74
CA LEU A 121 8.31 -11.02 17.15
C LEU A 121 9.59 -10.25 17.44
N LYS A 122 10.74 -10.71 16.96
CA LYS A 122 12.02 -9.98 17.09
C LYS A 122 11.93 -8.59 16.47
N LEU A 123 11.35 -8.50 15.27
CA LEU A 123 11.17 -7.24 14.55
C LEU A 123 10.25 -6.27 15.31
N TYR A 124 9.19 -6.79 15.95
CA TYR A 124 8.30 -6.01 16.81
C TYR A 124 8.98 -5.55 18.10
N LEU A 125 9.71 -6.44 18.78
CA LEU A 125 10.42 -6.15 20.04
C LEU A 125 11.51 -5.08 19.89
N HIS A 126 12.09 -4.94 18.69
CA HIS A 126 13.04 -3.87 18.40
C HIS A 126 12.42 -2.47 18.37
N GLY A 127 11.08 -2.33 18.42
CA GLY A 127 10.38 -1.06 18.53
C GLY A 127 10.51 -0.12 17.32
N ASN A 128 11.16 -0.56 16.24
CA ASN A 128 11.39 0.26 15.06
C ASN A 128 10.18 0.20 14.12
N THR A 129 9.41 1.28 14.14
CA THR A 129 8.15 1.47 13.43
C THR A 129 8.32 1.41 11.91
N GLN A 130 9.41 1.99 11.42
CA GLN A 130 9.78 2.00 10.01
C GLN A 130 10.11 0.59 9.53
N ARG A 131 10.79 -0.23 10.36
CA ARG A 131 11.08 -1.64 10.03
C ARG A 131 9.83 -2.51 9.93
N ILE A 132 8.83 -2.27 10.78
CA ILE A 132 7.52 -2.95 10.68
C ILE A 132 6.82 -2.56 9.37
N LEU A 133 6.86 -1.28 9.01
CA LEU A 133 6.32 -0.85 7.71
C LEU A 133 7.09 -1.50 6.57
N ASP A 134 8.42 -1.43 6.57
CA ASP A 134 9.28 -1.95 5.51
C ASP A 134 9.05 -3.45 5.28
N TYR A 135 8.81 -4.22 6.34
CA TYR A 135 8.43 -5.62 6.24
C TYR A 135 7.10 -5.82 5.49
N HIS A 136 6.11 -4.95 5.71
CA HIS A 136 4.79 -5.03 5.08
C HIS A 136 4.69 -4.30 3.73
N LYS A 137 5.61 -3.38 3.40
CA LYS A 137 5.59 -2.57 2.17
C LYS A 137 5.41 -3.38 0.89
N PRO A 138 6.16 -4.47 0.64
CA PRO A 138 6.02 -5.22 -0.61
C PRO A 138 4.60 -5.80 -0.78
N ARG A 139 4.02 -6.30 0.32
CA ARG A 139 2.65 -6.82 0.32
C ARG A 139 1.62 -5.71 0.09
N LEU A 140 1.78 -4.57 0.76
CA LEU A 140 0.90 -3.41 0.58
C LEU A 140 0.93 -2.88 -0.85
N ALA A 141 2.12 -2.75 -1.44
CA ALA A 141 2.28 -2.32 -2.82
C ALA A 141 1.60 -3.30 -3.79
N LYS A 142 1.78 -4.60 -3.59
CA LYS A 142 1.13 -5.63 -4.41
C LYS A 142 -0.40 -5.58 -4.31
N GLU A 143 -0.94 -5.43 -3.10
CA GLU A 143 -2.40 -5.31 -2.91
C GLU A 143 -2.95 -4.03 -3.56
N LEU A 144 -2.23 -2.91 -3.44
CA LEU A 144 -2.63 -1.64 -4.07
C LEU A 144 -2.71 -1.74 -5.58
N LEU A 145 -1.70 -2.35 -6.21
CA LEU A 145 -1.70 -2.58 -7.66
C LEU A 145 -2.82 -3.56 -8.07
N ALA A 146 -3.00 -4.66 -7.33
CA ALA A 146 -4.06 -5.62 -7.62
C ALA A 146 -5.47 -4.98 -7.57
N ARG A 147 -5.72 -4.08 -6.61
CA ARG A 147 -6.99 -3.33 -6.50
C ARG A 147 -7.23 -2.38 -7.67
N LEU A 148 -6.14 -1.85 -8.24
CA LEU A 148 -6.22 -1.00 -9.43
C LEU A 148 -6.47 -1.84 -10.68
N ASP A 149 -5.87 -3.03 -10.77
CA ASP A 149 -6.10 -3.94 -11.89
C ASP A 149 -7.52 -4.55 -11.89
N GLU A 150 -8.12 -4.76 -10.70
CA GLU A 150 -9.51 -5.23 -10.56
C GLU A 150 -10.54 -4.24 -11.14
N ARG A 151 -10.20 -2.94 -11.15
CA ARG A 151 -11.04 -1.90 -11.76
C ARG A 151 -10.44 -1.59 -13.11
N ALA A 152 -11.10 -1.98 -14.19
CA ALA A 152 -10.66 -1.60 -15.53
C ALA A 152 -10.42 -0.07 -15.58
N LEU A 153 -9.15 0.35 -15.62
CA LEU A 153 -8.74 1.76 -15.64
C LEU A 153 -8.81 2.28 -17.08
N GLU A 154 -9.94 2.02 -17.72
CA GLU A 154 -10.24 2.43 -19.07
C GLU A 154 -11.48 3.32 -19.08
N TYR A 155 -11.44 4.33 -19.94
CA TYR A 155 -12.55 5.23 -20.17
C TYR A 155 -12.74 5.39 -21.67
N THR A 156 -13.87 4.89 -22.16
CA THR A 156 -14.27 5.05 -23.56
C THR A 156 -14.97 6.39 -23.73
N MET A 157 -14.57 7.15 -24.75
CA MET A 157 -15.13 8.47 -25.05
C MET A 157 -16.64 8.36 -25.35
N ASP A 158 -17.43 9.28 -24.80
CA ASP A 158 -18.88 9.34 -25.00
C ASP A 158 -19.25 10.04 -26.32
N ASP A 159 -19.95 9.32 -27.19
CA ASP A 159 -20.43 9.84 -28.47
C ASP A 159 -21.52 10.92 -28.31
N ASN A 160 -22.18 11.02 -27.14
CA ASN A 160 -23.19 12.04 -26.87
C ASN A 160 -22.59 13.37 -26.38
N HIS A 161 -21.34 13.36 -25.93
CA HIS A 161 -20.63 14.57 -25.55
C HIS A 161 -19.79 15.07 -26.73
N TRP A 162 -20.19 16.19 -27.34
CA TRP A 162 -19.61 16.63 -28.63
C TRP A 162 -18.08 16.76 -28.64
N ARG A 163 -17.45 17.13 -27.51
CA ARG A 163 -15.97 17.23 -27.41
C ARG A 163 -15.31 15.86 -27.42
N GLU A 164 -15.91 14.92 -26.71
CA GLU A 164 -15.44 13.54 -26.66
C GLU A 164 -15.68 12.85 -28.00
N PHE A 165 -16.84 13.05 -28.63
CA PHE A 165 -17.10 12.60 -29.99
C PHE A 165 -16.06 13.14 -31.00
N LEU A 166 -15.76 14.43 -30.95
CA LEU A 166 -14.75 15.05 -31.82
C LEU A 166 -13.37 14.41 -31.60
N PHE A 167 -12.98 14.26 -30.34
CA PHE A 167 -11.70 13.66 -29.98
C PHE A 167 -11.64 12.15 -30.30
N ALA A 168 -12.75 11.43 -30.11
CA ALA A 168 -12.89 10.02 -30.46
C ALA A 168 -12.57 9.78 -31.94
N ARG A 169 -12.95 10.74 -32.79
CA ARG A 169 -12.80 10.65 -34.25
C ARG A 169 -11.43 11.10 -34.77
N TYR A 170 -10.84 12.14 -34.19
CA TYR A 170 -9.63 12.77 -34.74
C TYR A 170 -8.46 12.85 -33.74
N GLY A 171 -8.70 12.54 -32.48
CA GLY A 171 -7.72 12.58 -31.41
C GLY A 171 -6.56 11.62 -31.65
N LYS A 172 -5.37 12.02 -31.20
CA LYS A 172 -4.12 11.31 -31.44
C LYS A 172 -3.45 10.88 -30.17
N ARG A 173 -3.37 11.77 -29.18
CA ARG A 173 -2.67 11.50 -27.92
C ARG A 173 -3.26 12.28 -26.76
N VAL A 174 -3.01 11.77 -25.56
CA VAL A 174 -3.37 12.40 -24.29
C VAL A 174 -2.12 12.48 -23.42
N THR A 175 -1.95 13.58 -22.69
CA THR A 175 -0.78 13.82 -21.83
C THR A 175 -1.17 14.69 -20.64
N VAL A 176 -0.44 14.56 -19.53
CA VAL A 176 -0.55 15.40 -18.34
C VAL A 176 0.40 16.57 -18.47
N GLU A 177 -0.16 17.77 -18.63
CA GLU A 177 0.59 19.02 -18.80
C GLU A 177 -0.15 20.17 -18.12
N GLU A 178 0.60 21.06 -17.45
CA GLU A 178 0.07 22.26 -16.80
C GLU A 178 -1.10 21.98 -15.83
N ASN A 179 -0.94 20.97 -14.97
CA ASN A 179 -1.97 20.53 -14.02
C ASN A 179 -3.26 19.99 -14.63
N GLN A 180 -3.24 19.59 -15.89
CA GLN A 180 -4.42 19.13 -16.60
C GLN A 180 -4.12 17.92 -17.49
N LEU A 181 -5.16 17.14 -17.76
CA LEU A 181 -5.12 16.09 -18.77
C LEU A 181 -5.49 16.72 -20.11
N ARG A 182 -4.52 16.80 -21.02
CA ARG A 182 -4.64 17.48 -22.30
C ARG A 182 -4.82 16.48 -23.43
N PHE A 183 -5.67 16.86 -24.37
CA PHE A 183 -6.14 16.04 -25.48
C PHE A 183 -5.67 16.68 -26.78
N PHE A 184 -4.83 15.98 -27.54
CA PHE A 184 -4.20 16.51 -28.75
C PHE A 184 -4.67 15.80 -30.01
N PHE A 185 -4.88 16.59 -31.06
CA PHE A 185 -5.21 16.13 -32.41
C PHE A 185 -3.96 15.90 -33.29
N THR A 186 -2.76 16.13 -32.74
CA THR A 186 -1.47 15.96 -33.42
C THR A 186 -0.65 14.85 -32.75
N GLU A 187 0.19 14.17 -33.54
CA GLU A 187 1.02 13.05 -33.05
C GLU A 187 2.29 13.51 -32.30
N GLN A 188 2.76 14.73 -32.55
CA GLN A 188 3.93 15.31 -31.88
C GLN A 188 3.55 16.40 -30.86
N PRO A 189 4.34 16.57 -29.78
CA PRO A 189 4.31 17.76 -28.92
C PRO A 189 4.68 19.04 -29.68
#